data_AF-A0A2T1HLA1-F1
#
_entry.id   AF-A0A2T1HLA1-F1
#
_cell.length_a   1.000
_cell.length_b   1.000
_cell.length_c   1.000
_cell.angle_alpha   90.00
_cell.angle_beta   90.00
_cell.angle_gamma   90.00
#
_symmetry.space_group_name_H-M   'P 1'
#
loop_
_entity.id
_entity.type
_entity.pdbx_description
1 polymer ?
#
loop_
_entity_poly.entity_id
_entity_poly.type
_entity_poly.pdbx_seq_one_letter_code
_entity_poly.pdbx_strand_id
1 'polypeptide(L)' 'MSQTTPEGTFDYIVVGAGSAGCVLANRLSADPRNRVLVLEAGGMDNWIWYHIPVGYLFAIG' A
#
# COMPACT_ATOMS: atom_id res chain seq x y z
N MET A 1 -17.06 -12.00 -4.74
CA MET A 1 -16.08 -11.13 -4.06
C MET A 1 -15.71 -11.84 -2.75
N SER A 2 -14.62 -12.61 -2.75
CA SER A 2 -14.19 -13.36 -1.56
C SER A 2 -13.46 -12.39 -0.63
N GLN A 3 -14.04 -12.10 0.54
CA GLN A 3 -13.36 -11.29 1.56
C GLN A 3 -12.32 -12.17 2.23
N THR A 4 -11.04 -11.98 1.93
CA THR A 4 -9.94 -12.59 2.68
C THR A 4 -9.78 -11.82 3.98
N THR A 5 -10.57 -12.17 5.00
CA THR A 5 -10.38 -11.60 6.34
C THR A 5 -9.04 -12.09 6.88
N PRO A 6 -8.09 -11.20 7.22
CA PRO A 6 -6.85 -11.61 7.85
C PRO A 6 -7.19 -12.28 9.20
N GLU A 7 -6.87 -13.57 9.33
CA GLU A 7 -7.14 -14.30 10.58
C GLU A 7 -5.99 -14.08 11.58
N GLY A 8 -6.32 -13.57 12.76
CA GLY A 8 -5.38 -13.40 13.88
C GLY A 8 -5.53 -12.10 14.67
N THR A 9 -4.89 -12.05 15.83
CA THR A 9 -4.80 -10.84 16.68
C THR A 9 -3.66 -9.95 16.22
N PHE A 10 -3.92 -8.64 16.09
CA PHE A 10 -2.92 -7.61 15.82
C PHE A 10 -2.86 -6.65 16.99
N ASP A 11 -1.66 -6.16 17.31
CA ASP A 11 -1.45 -5.15 18.35
C ASP A 11 -1.70 -3.75 17.79
N TYR A 12 -1.43 -3.57 16.49
CA TYR A 12 -1.59 -2.29 15.79
C TYR A 12 -2.23 -2.49 14.41
N ILE A 13 -3.17 -1.60 14.08
CA ILE A 13 -3.77 -1.51 12.75
C ILE A 13 -3.48 -0.11 12.20
N VAL A 14 -2.72 -0.05 11.10
CA VAL A 14 -2.39 1.19 10.38
C VAL A 14 -3.30 1.27 9.16
N VAL A 15 -4.13 2.31 9.09
CA VAL A 15 -4.99 2.56 7.92
C VAL A 15 -4.29 3.56 7.00
N GLY A 16 -3.92 3.08 5.81
CA GLY A 16 -3.16 3.79 4.79
C GLY A 16 -1.68 3.41 4.76
N ALA A 17 -1.21 2.81 3.66
CA ALA A 17 0.18 2.57 3.30
C ALA A 17 0.81 3.75 2.52
N GLY A 18 0.39 4.98 2.85
CA GLY A 18 1.06 6.20 2.38
C GLY A 18 2.41 6.42 3.07
N SER A 19 3.09 7.53 2.77
CA SER A 19 4.45 7.81 3.26
C SER A 19 4.59 7.72 4.78
N ALA A 20 3.66 8.30 5.54
CA ALA A 20 3.67 8.23 7.00
C ALA A 20 3.32 6.84 7.53
N GLY A 21 2.35 6.16 6.88
CA GLY A 21 1.90 4.82 7.26
C GLY A 21 3.01 3.78 7.14
N CYS A 22 3.78 3.82 6.04
CA CYS A 22 4.92 2.94 5.82
C CYS A 22 6.03 3.15 6.87
N VAL A 23 6.35 4.40 7.21
CA VAL A 23 7.37 4.70 8.23
C VAL A 23 6.92 4.25 9.62
N LEU A 24 5.65 4.48 9.96
CA LEU A 24 5.08 4.05 11.24
C LEU A 24 5.04 2.53 11.35
N ALA A 25 4.55 1.84 10.32
CA ALA A 25 4.48 0.39 10.28
C ALA A 25 5.88 -0.23 10.46
N ASN A 26 6.88 0.28 9.73
CA ASN A 26 8.27 -0.18 9.85
C ASN A 26 8.84 -0.02 11.27
N ARG A 27 8.53 1.09 11.95
CA ARG A 27 8.99 1.32 13.33
C ARG A 27 8.29 0.40 14.33
N LEU A 28 6.97 0.23 14.19
CA LEU A 28 6.20 -0.64 15.07
C LEU A 28 6.59 -2.11 14.89
N SER A 29 6.80 -2.56 13.65
CA SER A 29 7.18 -3.94 13.34
C SER A 29 8.65 -4.27 13.62
N ALA A 30 9.48 -3.29 13.98
CA ALA A 30 10.88 -3.52 14.34
C ALA A 30 11.01 -4.32 15.65
N ASP A 31 10.01 -4.23 16.53
CA ASP A 31 9.90 -5.12 17.69
C ASP A 31 9.17 -6.40 17.27
N PRO A 32 9.79 -7.59 17.37
CA PRO A 32 9.18 -8.86 16.96
C PRO A 32 7.96 -9.25 17.79
N ARG A 33 7.71 -8.59 18.92
CA ARG A 33 6.50 -8.80 19.73
C ARG A 33 5.27 -8.15 19.12
N ASN A 34 5.45 -7.15 18.27
CA ASN A 34 4.35 -6.38 17.69
C ASN A 34 3.87 -7.01 16.38
N ARG A 35 2.59 -7.35 16.32
CA ARG A 35 1.89 -7.73 15.09
C ARG A 35 1.18 -6.52 14.51
N VAL A 36 1.67 -6.04 13.37
CA VAL A 36 1.17 -4.83 12.70
C VAL A 36 0.42 -5.20 11.43
N LEU A 37 -0.85 -4.81 11.35
CA LEU A 37 -1.66 -4.89 10.13
C LEU A 37 -1.66 -3.53 9.42
N VAL A 38 -1.44 -3.51 8.12
CA VAL A 38 -1.59 -2.30 7.29
C VAL A 38 -2.75 -2.51 6.32
N LEU A 39 -3.71 -1.60 6.32
CA LEU A 39 -4.87 -1.59 5.44
C LEU A 39 -4.77 -0.42 4.48
N GLU A 40 -4.50 -0.68 3.21
CA GLU A 40 -4.46 0.33 2.15
C GLU A 40 -5.69 0.17 1.25
N ALA A 41 -6.35 1.29 0.95
CA ALA A 41 -7.53 1.28 0.08
C ALA A 41 -7.15 1.28 -1.41
N GLY A 42 -5.93 1.71 -1.74
CA GLY A 42 -5.37 1.66 -3.09
C GLY A 42 -5.40 0.26 -3.69
N GLY A 43 -5.75 0.19 -4.97
CA GLY A 43 -5.63 -1.05 -5.74
C GLY A 43 -4.17 -1.39 -6.03
N MET A 44 -3.91 -2.57 -6.62
CA MET A 44 -2.64 -2.78 -7.29
C MET A 44 -2.51 -1.71 -8.38
N ASP A 45 -1.52 -0.83 -8.27
CA ASP A 45 -1.17 0.15 -9.32
C ASP A 45 -0.48 -0.58 -10.49
N ASN A 46 -1.17 -1.55 -11.09
CA ASN A 46 -0.75 -2.30 -12.26
C ASN A 46 -1.42 -1.77 -13.54
N TRP A 47 -1.80 -0.49 -13.55
CA TRP A 47 -2.38 0.17 -14.70
C TRP A 47 -1.28 0.61 -15.69
N ILE A 48 -1.25 -0.05 -16.86
CA ILE A 48 -0.25 0.13 -17.94
C ILE A 48 -0.02 1.60 -18.35
N TRP A 49 -1.00 2.48 -18.13
CA TRP A 49 -0.96 3.88 -18.55
C TRP A 49 -0.09 4.80 -17.67
N TYR A 50 0.29 4.40 -16.45
CA TYR A 50 1.23 5.19 -15.64
C TYR A 50 2.66 5.18 -16.19
N HIS A 51 2.98 4.22 -17.07
CA HIS A 51 4.28 4.09 -17.73
C HIS A 51 4.37 4.80 -19.09
N ILE A 52 3.27 5.37 -19.61
CA ILE A 52 3.33 6.13 -20.85
C ILE A 52 3.70 7.58 -20.50
N PRO A 53 4.90 8.06 -20.86
CA PRO A 53 5.25 9.45 -20.64
C PRO A 53 4.29 10.35 -21.43
N VAL A 54 3.76 11.40 -20.78
CA VAL A 54 2.88 12.43 -21.36
C VAL A 54 3.42 13.02 -22.67
N GLY A 55 4.74 12.95 -22.90
CA GLY A 55 5.39 13.38 -24.14
C GLY A 55 4.97 12.63 -25.41
N TYR A 56 4.34 11.46 -25.33
CA TYR A 56 3.87 10.73 -26.52
C TYR A 56 2.76 11.47 -27.28
N LEU A 57 1.89 12.20 -26.57
CA LEU A 57 0.83 13.01 -27.21
C LEU A 57 1.38 14.20 -28.01
N PHE A 58 2.58 14.68 -27.65
CA PHE A 58 3.21 15.85 -28.29
C PHE A 58 4.14 15.47 -29.46
N ALA A 59 4.45 14.18 -29.65
CA ALA A 59 5.33 13.70 -30.72
C ALA A 59 4.58 13.25 -31.99
N ILE A 60 3.24 13.20 -31.95
CA ILE A 60 2.37 12.90 -33.10
C ILE A 60 1.67 14.20 -33.56
N GLY A 61 2.48 15.26 -33.73
CA GLY A 61 2.08 16.54 -34.32
C GLY A 61 2.85 16.78 -35.61
#